data_AF-A0A5E4KI27-F1
#
_entry.id   AF-A0A5E4KI27-F1
#
_cell.length_a   1.000
_cell.length_b   1.000
_cell.length_c   1.000
_cell.angle_alpha   90.00
_cell.angle_beta   90.00
_cell.angle_gamma   90.00
#
_symmetry.space_group_name_H-M   'P 1'
#
loop_
_entity.id
_entity.type
_entity.pdbx_description
1 polymer ?
#
loop_
_entity_poly.entity_id
_entity_poly.type
_entity_poly.pdbx_seq_one_letter_code
_entity_poly.pdbx_strand_id
1 'polypeptide(L)'
;MKIDSPMNSHVAPRNVALLFFTENPEQYFPGIQIEIVQFGDDAGGDLIEEKIFRGPIHFQLRQVLDYLNSFSTSMIKKIPGRAST
;
A
#
# COMPACT_ATOMS: atom_id res chain seq x y z
N MET A 1 13.40 8.12 -19.28
CA MET A 1 12.56 9.11 -18.57
C MET A 1 13.47 9.99 -17.74
N LYS A 2 13.35 11.32 -17.85
CA LYS A 2 14.16 12.26 -17.05
C LYS A 2 13.42 12.60 -15.76
N ILE A 3 14.07 12.39 -14.61
CA ILE A 3 13.46 12.51 -13.27
C ILE A 3 13.85 13.80 -12.54
N ASP A 4 14.62 14.65 -13.20
CA ASP A 4 15.07 15.97 -12.75
C ASP A 4 14.61 17.07 -13.73
N SER A 5 14.58 18.31 -13.25
CA SER A 5 14.24 19.50 -14.03
C SER A 5 14.97 20.75 -13.52
N PRO A 6 15.37 21.68 -14.39
CA PRO A 6 15.94 22.94 -13.97
C PRO A 6 14.89 23.80 -13.24
N MET A 7 15.25 24.34 -12.08
CA MET A 7 14.49 25.31 -11.28
C MET A 7 15.45 26.33 -10.67
N ASN A 8 15.19 27.63 -10.86
CA ASN A 8 15.95 28.72 -10.26
C ASN A 8 17.48 28.59 -10.41
N SER A 9 17.96 28.27 -11.62
CA SER A 9 19.38 28.05 -11.93
C SER A 9 20.02 26.82 -11.27
N HIS A 10 19.22 25.94 -10.66
CA HIS A 10 19.64 24.65 -10.11
C HIS A 10 18.87 23.50 -10.75
N VAL A 11 19.34 22.26 -10.55
CA VAL A 11 18.59 21.05 -10.94
C VAL A 11 17.84 20.54 -9.73
N ALA A 12 16.52 20.36 -9.86
CA ALA A 12 15.65 19.85 -8.82
C ALA A 12 14.99 18.52 -9.23
N PRO A 13 14.75 17.60 -8.28
CA PRO A 13 13.99 16.39 -8.55
C PRO A 13 12.54 16.71 -8.93
N ARG A 14 12.00 15.99 -9.90
CA ARG A 14 10.56 16.02 -10.20
C ARG A 14 9.78 15.28 -9.11
N ASN A 15 8.48 15.53 -9.00
CA ASN A 15 7.62 14.86 -8.02
C ASN A 15 7.72 13.32 -8.05
N VAL A 16 7.87 12.72 -9.23
CA VAL A 16 8.08 11.26 -9.36
C VAL A 16 9.36 10.80 -8.66
N ALA A 17 10.42 11.59 -8.68
CA ALA A 17 11.65 11.25 -7.97
C ALA A 17 11.44 11.33 -6.46
N LEU A 18 10.74 12.37 -5.98
CA LEU A 18 10.40 12.51 -4.57
C LEU A 18 9.48 11.38 -4.08
N LEU A 19 8.52 10.94 -4.89
CA LEU A 19 7.61 9.83 -4.56
C LEU A 19 8.33 8.48 -4.51
N PHE A 20 9.28 8.23 -5.42
CA PHE A 20 9.93 6.93 -5.55
C PHE A 20 11.21 6.80 -4.73
N PHE A 21 11.95 7.87 -4.47
CA PHE A 21 13.33 7.77 -3.97
C PHE A 21 13.58 8.52 -2.66
N THR A 22 12.55 9.15 -2.07
CA THR A 22 12.64 9.75 -0.72
C THR A 22 12.17 8.74 0.32
N GLU A 23 12.93 8.54 1.39
CA GLU A 23 12.56 7.63 2.49
C GLU A 23 11.25 8.04 3.19
N ASN A 24 11.02 9.34 3.37
CA ASN A 24 9.82 9.91 3.99
C ASN A 24 9.10 10.86 3.02
N PRO A 25 8.37 10.33 2.01
CA PRO A 25 7.67 11.18 1.05
C PRO A 25 6.54 12.01 1.68
N GLU A 26 6.09 11.68 2.90
CA GLU A 26 5.07 12.44 3.62
C GLU A 26 5.49 13.89 3.91
N GLN A 27 6.79 14.18 3.93
CA GLN A 27 7.31 15.54 4.06
C GLN A 27 6.99 16.43 2.85
N TYR A 28 6.81 15.82 1.68
CA TYR A 28 6.55 16.52 0.42
C TYR A 28 5.09 16.37 -0.02
N PHE A 29 4.45 15.25 0.30
CA PHE A 29 3.09 14.92 -0.11
C PHE A 29 2.27 14.50 1.11
N PRO A 30 1.52 15.43 1.74
CA PRO A 30 0.64 15.08 2.85
C PRO A 30 -0.34 13.97 2.45
N GLY A 31 -0.44 12.93 3.28
CA GLY A 31 -1.34 11.79 3.06
C GLY A 31 -0.84 10.74 2.06
N ILE A 32 0.44 10.75 1.66
CA ILE A 32 1.02 9.67 0.83
C ILE A 32 1.19 8.38 1.64
N GLN A 33 0.11 7.64 1.77
CA GLN A 33 0.10 6.31 2.37
C GLN A 33 -0.91 5.43 1.65
N ILE A 34 -0.68 4.13 1.67
CA ILE A 34 -1.70 3.15 1.29
C ILE A 34 -2.24 2.57 2.59
N GLU A 35 -3.56 2.40 2.65
CA GLU A 35 -4.25 1.85 3.81
C GLU A 35 -5.10 0.68 3.36
N ILE A 36 -5.05 -0.42 4.11
CA ILE A 36 -5.97 -1.54 3.95
C ILE A 36 -6.80 -1.63 5.22
N VAL A 37 -8.12 -1.63 5.04
CA VAL A 37 -9.12 -1.75 6.09
C VAL A 37 -9.85 -3.09 5.90
N GLN A 38 -9.80 -3.94 6.93
CA GLN A 38 -10.48 -5.23 6.94
C GLN A 38 -11.63 -5.19 7.94
N PHE A 39 -12.80 -5.64 7.48
CA PHE A 39 -13.99 -5.81 8.32
C PHE A 39 -14.12 -7.27 8.76
N GLY A 40 -14.36 -7.50 10.04
CA GLY A 40 -14.63 -8.83 10.61
C GLY A 40 -16.00 -9.40 10.21
N ASP A 41 -16.15 -10.73 10.35
CA ASP A 41 -17.33 -11.50 9.91
C ASP A 41 -18.53 -11.43 10.87
N ASP A 42 -18.37 -10.81 12.05
CA ASP A 42 -19.45 -10.66 13.00
C ASP A 42 -20.44 -9.61 12.48
N ALA A 43 -21.71 -10.00 12.36
CA ALA A 43 -22.83 -9.23 11.83
C ALA A 43 -23.09 -7.85 12.49
N GLY A 44 -22.25 -7.43 13.44
CA GLY A 44 -22.27 -6.13 14.10
C GLY A 44 -21.21 -5.13 13.62
N GLY A 45 -20.21 -5.54 12.82
CA GLY A 45 -19.20 -4.60 12.29
C GLY A 45 -18.22 -4.01 13.32
N ASP A 46 -18.14 -4.59 14.53
CA ASP A 46 -17.35 -4.03 15.64
C ASP A 46 -15.83 -4.28 15.53
N LEU A 47 -15.39 -5.13 14.60
CA LEU A 47 -13.97 -5.40 14.38
C LEU A 47 -13.51 -4.82 13.04
N ILE A 48 -12.72 -3.75 13.12
CA ILE A 48 -12.03 -3.12 11.99
C ILE A 48 -10.53 -3.25 12.25
N GLU A 49 -9.82 -3.89 11.33
CA GLU A 49 -8.35 -3.94 11.35
C GLU A 49 -7.80 -3.02 10.26
N GLU A 50 -7.01 -2.02 10.66
CA GLU A 50 -6.40 -1.05 9.76
C GLU A 50 -4.90 -1.27 9.68
N LYS A 51 -4.37 -1.33 8.45
CA LYS A 51 -2.94 -1.41 8.19
C LYS A 51 -2.49 -0.30 7.26
N ILE A 52 -1.60 0.54 7.77
CA ILE A 52 -1.05 1.70 7.06
C ILE A 52 0.35 1.34 6.53
N PHE A 53 0.61 1.64 5.26
CA PHE A 53 1.88 1.44 4.59
C PHE A 53 2.50 2.79 4.22
N ARG A 54 3.75 3.00 4.64
CA ARG A 54 4.48 4.27 4.53
C ARG A 54 5.82 4.12 3.82
N GLY A 55 6.45 5.25 3.54
CA GLY A 55 7.73 5.32 2.83
C GLY A 55 7.58 5.48 1.31
N PRO A 56 8.61 5.23 0.50
CA PRO A 56 8.54 5.46 -0.94
C PRO A 56 7.41 4.65 -1.61
N ILE A 57 6.75 5.20 -2.63
CA ILE A 57 5.51 4.60 -3.18
C ILE A 57 5.69 3.16 -3.66
N HIS A 58 6.84 2.84 -4.24
CA HIS A 58 7.15 1.48 -4.71
C HIS A 58 7.42 0.49 -3.56
N PHE A 59 7.81 0.96 -2.38
CA PHE A 59 7.84 0.13 -1.16
C PHE A 59 6.45 -0.05 -0.59
N GLN A 60 5.61 1.00 -0.56
CA GLN A 60 4.22 0.88 -0.12
C GLN A 60 3.49 -0.17 -0.97
N LEU A 61 3.59 -0.08 -2.30
CA LEU A 61 2.97 -1.04 -3.24
C LEU A 61 3.44 -2.48 -3.02
N ARG A 62 4.75 -2.71 -2.84
CA ARG A 62 5.28 -4.05 -2.58
C ARG A 62 4.73 -4.62 -1.27
N GLN A 63 4.79 -3.85 -0.18
CA GLN A 63 4.25 -4.28 1.11
C GLN A 63 2.75 -4.56 1.07
N VAL A 64 2.00 -3.75 0.33
CA VAL A 64 0.56 -3.94 0.11
C VAL A 64 0.29 -5.24 -0.63
N LEU A 65 1.01 -5.50 -1.72
CA LEU A 65 0.86 -6.74 -2.49
C LEU A 65 1.26 -7.96 -1.66
N ASP A 66 2.37 -7.88 -0.93
CA ASP A 66 2.81 -8.95 -0.02
C ASP A 66 1.77 -9.24 1.06
N TYR A 67 1.19 -8.18 1.65
CA TYR A 67 0.11 -8.28 2.62
C TYR A 67 -1.12 -8.95 2.00
N LEU A 68 -1.62 -8.47 0.86
CA LEU A 68 -2.78 -9.04 0.17
C LEU A 68 -2.56 -10.51 -0.27
N ASN A 69 -1.36 -10.85 -0.73
CA ASN A 69 -1.01 -12.22 -1.11
C ASN A 69 -1.01 -13.17 0.10
N SER A 70 -0.66 -12.68 1.29
CA SER A 70 -0.72 -13.47 2.53
C SER A 70 -2.14 -13.96 2.85
N PHE A 71 -3.18 -13.21 2.46
CA PHE A 71 -4.59 -13.62 2.61
C PHE A 71 -5.04 -14.66 1.58
N SER A 72 -4.45 -14.68 0.38
CA SER A 72 -4.86 -15.62 -0.67
C SER A 72 -4.49 -17.07 -0.32
N THR A 73 -3.50 -17.28 0.56
CA THR A 73 -3.13 -18.62 1.03
C THR A 73 -4.12 -19.16 2.08
N SER A 74 -4.87 -18.29 2.76
CA SER A 74 -5.78 -18.65 3.86
C SER A 74 -7.26 -18.71 3.48
N MET A 75 -7.68 -18.26 2.29
CA MET A 75 -9.06 -18.38 1.83
C MET A 75 -9.33 -19.70 1.06
N ILE A 76 -9.31 -20.84 1.77
CA ILE A 76 -10.05 -22.03 1.28
C ILE A 76 -11.52 -21.81 1.65
N LYS A 77 -12.31 -21.32 0.70
CA LYS A 77 -13.77 -21.27 0.86
C LYS A 77 -14.31 -22.69 0.86
N LYS A 78 -14.58 -23.27 2.04
CA LYS A 78 -15.34 -24.52 2.15
C LYS A 78 -16.75 -24.28 1.61
N ILE A 79 -17.05 -24.84 0.45
CA ILE A 79 -18.40 -24.85 -0.09
C ILE A 79 -19.21 -25.84 0.75
N PRO A 80 -20.30 -25.44 1.41
CA PRO A 80 -21.15 -26.38 2.13
C PRO A 80 -21.62 -27.47 1.17
N GLY A 81 -21.27 -28.73 1.45
CA GLY A 81 -21.68 -29.89 0.65
C GLY A 81 -20.65 -30.44 -0.36
N ARG A 82 -19.42 -29.91 -0.41
CA ARG A 82 -18.32 -30.60 -1.12
C ARG A 82 -17.11 -30.79 -0.20
N ALA A 83 -16.73 -32.06 0.01
CA ALA A 83 -15.41 -32.37 0.52
C ALA A 83 -14.37 -31.99 -0.54
N SER A 84 -13.48 -31.07 -0.19
CA SER A 84 -12.24 -30.84 -0.93
C SER A 84 -11.33 -32.04 -0.67
N THR A 85 -11.11 -32.88 -1.69
CA THR A 85 -10.03 -33.89 -1.73
C THR A 85 -8.73 -33.22 -2.11
#